data_AF-A0A7C4NK42-F1
#
_entry.id   AF-A0A7C4NK42-F1
#
_cell.length_a   1.000
_cell.length_b   1.000
_cell.length_c   1.000
_cell.angle_alpha   90.00
_cell.angle_beta   90.00
_cell.angle_gamma   90.00
#
_symmetry.space_group_name_H-M   'P 1'
#
loop_
_entity.id
_entity.type
_entity.pdbx_description
1 polymer ?
#
loop_
_entity_poly.entity_id
_entity_poly.type
_entity_poly.pdbx_seq_one_letter_code
_entity_poly.pdbx_strand_id
1 'polypeptide(L)' 'KGVKIGLFQDPASGKYFRAKVPDDYPECG' A
#
# COMPACT_ATOMS: atom_id res chain seq x y z
N LYS A 1 -11.33 8.68 -11.39
CA LYS A 1 -11.20 7.71 -10.27
C LYS A 1 -9.72 7.41 -10.10
N GLY A 2 -9.05 8.09 -9.15
CA GLY A 2 -7.65 7.81 -8.83
C GLY A 2 -7.52 6.46 -8.14
N VAL A 3 -6.40 5.78 -8.34
CA VAL A 3 -6.11 4.51 -7.66
C VAL A 3 -5.23 4.83 -6.46
N LYS A 4 -5.69 4.50 -5.26
CA LYS A 4 -4.84 4.56 -4.05
C LYS A 4 -3.82 3.41 -4.10
N ILE A 5 -2.55 3.75 -3.96
CA ILE A 5 -1.43 2.80 -3.94
C ILE A 5 -0.71 2.96 -2.62
N GLY A 6 -0.66 1.89 -1.82
CA GLY A 6 0.11 1.83 -0.58
C GLY A 6 1.53 1.33 -0.85
N LEU A 7 2.48 1.83 -0.06
CA LEU A 7 3.84 1.30 0.03
C LEU A 7 3.88 0.33 1.21
N PHE A 8 4.18 -0.94 0.94
CA PHE A 8 4.24 -2.00 1.94
C PHE A 8 5.63 -2.60 1.96
N GLN A 9 6.01 -3.17 3.10
CA GLN A 9 7.21 -3.96 3.22
C GLN A 9 6.81 -5.42 3.42
N ASP A 10 7.37 -6.31 2.60
CA ASP A 10 7.17 -7.74 2.75
C ASP A 10 7.92 -8.23 4.00
N PRO A 11 7.23 -8.82 4.99
CA PRO A 11 7.86 -9.22 6.23
C PRO A 11 8.82 -10.39 6.08
N ALA A 12 8.68 -11.20 5.01
CA ALA A 12 9.53 -12.36 4.78
C ALA A 12 10.88 -11.99 4.13
N SER A 13 10.88 -11.03 3.21
CA SER A 13 12.07 -10.63 2.44
C SER A 13 12.60 -9.24 2.77
N GLY A 14 11.87 -8.45 3.56
CA GLY A 14 12.19 -7.05 3.87
C GLY A 14 12.07 -6.11 2.68
N LYS A 15 11.58 -6.60 1.52
CA LYS A 15 11.49 -5.80 0.29
C LYS A 15 10.25 -4.93 0.30
N TYR A 16 10.42 -3.70 -0.16
CA TYR A 16 9.31 -2.80 -0.37
C TYR A 16 8.59 -3.10 -1.67
N PHE A 17 7.27 -3.04 -1.65
CA PHE A 17 6.43 -3.20 -2.83
C PHE A 17 5.25 -2.23 -2.79
N ARG A 18 4.73 -1.94 -3.99
CA ARG A 18 3.55 -1.10 -4.17
C ARG A 18 2.36 -1.99 -4.44
N ALA A 19 1.27 -1.79 -3.69
CA ALA A 19 0.03 -2.52 -3.91
C ALA A 19 -1.15 -1.57 -3.96
N LYS A 20 -2.12 -1.89 -4.82
CA LYS A 20 -3.39 -1.17 -4.86
C LYS A 20 -4.13 -1.42 -3.56
N VAL A 21 -4.48 -0.34 -2.90
CA VAL A 21 -5.35 -0.38 -1.72
C VAL A 21 -6.77 0.01 -2.13
N PRO A 22 -7.79 -0.47 -1.38
CA PRO A 22 -9.16 -0.02 -1.56
C PRO A 22 -9.28 1.51 -1.47
N ASP A 23 -10.28 2.07 -2.13
CA ASP A 23 -10.52 3.53 -2.09
C ASP A 23 -10.84 4.04 -0.68
N ASP A 24 -11.42 3.18 0.17
CA ASP A 24 -11.75 3.44 1.58
C ASP A 24 -10.58 3.18 2.55
N TYR A 25 -9.40 2.80 2.04
CA TYR A 25 -8.25 2.53 2.89
C TYR A 25 -7.82 3.82 3.62
N PRO A 26 -7.67 3.79 4.95
CA PRO A 26 -7.29 4.96 5.72
C PRO A 26 -5.88 5.37 5.33
N GLU A 27 -5.76 6.62 4.90
CA GLU A 27 -4.45 7.27 4.79
C GLU A 27 -3.95 7.53 6.20
N CYS A 28 -2.94 6.77 6.63
CA CYS A 28 -2.29 7.01 7.91
C CYS A 28 -1.49 8.31 7.76
N GLY A 29 -1.99 9.39 8.39
CA GLY A 29 -1.35 10.70 8.43
C GLY A 29 -0.13 10.76 9.32
#